data_AF-A0A1I7SCL9-F1
#
_entry.id   AF-A0A1I7SCL9-F1
#
_cell.length_a   1.000
_cell.length_b   1.000
_cell.length_c   1.000
_cell.angle_alpha   90.00
_cell.angle_beta   90.00
_cell.angle_gamma   90.00
#
_symmetry.space_group_name_H-M   'P 1'
#
loop_
_entity.id
_entity.type
_entity.pdbx_description
1 polymer ?
#
loop_
_entity_poly.entity_id
_entity_poly.type
_entity_poly.pdbx_seq_one_letter_code
_entity_poly.pdbx_strand_id
1 'polypeptide(L)'
;MTSDSPETSLKTNRKQCYAARDAYLRCMDENNHEEKKCRVFMTDFKAKCPASWVPHFIRKHQFEKYKNQLETQGVTTADEQYEKAKQPTP
;
A
#
# COMPACT_ATOMS: atom_id res chain seq x y z
N MET A 1 29.51 2.47 -28.85
CA MET A 1 29.67 1.50 -27.75
C MET A 1 28.45 1.63 -26.84
N THR A 2 27.39 0.85 -27.10
CA THR A 2 26.19 0.80 -26.23
C THR A 2 25.97 -0.65 -25.88
N SER A 3 26.68 -1.09 -24.86
CA SER A 3 26.59 -2.45 -24.32
C SER A 3 26.73 -2.34 -22.81
N ASP A 4 25.65 -1.92 -22.15
CA ASP A 4 25.48 -2.21 -20.73
C ASP A 4 24.06 -2.74 -20.53
N SER A 5 24.00 -4.06 -20.36
CA SER A 5 22.79 -4.84 -20.19
C SER A 5 22.30 -4.71 -18.74
N PRO A 6 21.08 -4.22 -18.45
CA PRO A 6 20.69 -3.84 -17.10
C PRO A 6 20.22 -5.02 -16.22
N GLU A 7 20.28 -6.27 -16.69
CA GLU A 7 19.55 -7.38 -16.06
C GLU A 7 20.07 -7.82 -14.67
N THR A 8 21.34 -7.57 -14.34
CA THR A 8 21.92 -7.89 -13.02
C THR A 8 21.86 -6.72 -12.05
N SER A 9 22.02 -5.48 -12.52
CA SER A 9 21.86 -4.25 -11.72
C SER A 9 20.40 -4.06 -11.25
N LEU A 10 19.43 -4.37 -12.11
CA LEU A 10 17.99 -4.31 -11.78
C LEU A 10 17.59 -5.25 -10.63
N LYS A 11 18.20 -6.43 -10.48
CA LYS A 11 17.85 -7.39 -9.42
C LYS A 11 18.24 -6.89 -8.03
N THR A 12 19.44 -6.33 -7.88
CA THR A 12 19.92 -5.74 -6.61
C THR A 12 19.18 -4.44 -6.31
N ASN A 13 18.92 -3.63 -7.34
CA ASN A 13 18.13 -2.40 -7.22
C ASN A 13 16.67 -2.69 -6.79
N ARG A 14 16.07 -3.78 -7.27
CA ARG A 14 14.72 -4.21 -6.84
C ARG A 14 14.64 -4.56 -5.35
N LYS A 15 15.66 -5.22 -4.79
CA LYS A 15 15.71 -5.51 -3.34
C LYS A 15 15.77 -4.22 -2.52
N GLN A 16 16.59 -3.26 -2.95
CA GLN A 16 16.69 -1.95 -2.29
C GLN A 16 15.39 -1.16 -2.40
N CYS A 17 14.73 -1.21 -3.56
CA CYS A 17 13.40 -0.64 -3.77
C CYS A 17 12.37 -1.25 -2.82
N TYR A 18 12.31 -2.57 -2.68
CA TYR A 18 11.37 -3.22 -1.76
C TYR A 18 11.69 -2.92 -0.30
N ALA A 19 12.95 -2.86 0.10
CA ALA A 19 13.32 -2.44 1.44
C ALA A 19 12.88 -0.98 1.73
N ALA A 20 13.07 -0.07 0.78
CA ALA A 20 12.62 1.32 0.92
C ALA A 20 11.09 1.44 0.94
N ARG A 21 10.40 0.63 0.12
CA ARG A 21 8.94 0.48 0.14
C ARG A 21 8.48 0.07 1.53
N ASP A 22 9.03 -1.01 2.06
CA ASP A 22 8.58 -1.59 3.33
C ASP A 22 8.82 -0.63 4.49
N ALA A 23 9.94 0.12 4.47
CA ALA A 23 10.19 1.19 5.43
C ALA A 23 9.15 2.31 5.34
N TYR A 24 8.78 2.74 4.13
CA TYR A 24 7.75 3.75 3.93
C TYR A 24 6.36 3.27 4.36
N LEU A 25 5.96 2.06 3.95
CA LEU A 25 4.66 1.49 4.29
C LEU A 25 4.52 1.25 5.80
N ARG A 26 5.57 0.73 6.45
CA ARG A 26 5.59 0.60 7.91
C ARG A 26 5.42 1.95 8.61
N CYS A 27 6.12 2.98 8.15
CA CYS A 27 5.94 4.33 8.68
C CYS A 27 4.49 4.81 8.52
N MET A 28 3.87 4.57 7.35
CA MET A 28 2.47 4.94 7.11
C MET A 28 1.52 4.21 8.07
N ASP A 29 1.75 2.92 8.32
CA ASP A 29 0.92 2.14 9.25
C ASP A 29 1.06 2.62 10.69
N GLU A 30 2.29 2.89 11.15
CA GLU A 30 2.58 3.40 12.50
C GLU A 30 2.05 4.83 12.74
N ASN A 31 1.98 5.65 11.69
CA ASN A 31 1.63 7.07 11.79
C ASN A 31 0.23 7.40 11.26
N ASN A 32 -0.70 6.43 11.25
CA ASN A 32 -2.08 6.63 10.78
C ASN A 32 -2.16 7.27 9.37
N HIS A 33 -1.21 6.94 8.49
CA HIS A 33 -1.14 7.40 7.10
C HIS A 33 -0.90 8.91 6.95
N GLU A 34 -0.30 9.54 7.96
CA GLU A 34 0.19 10.90 7.85
C GLU A 34 1.46 10.97 6.97
N GLU A 35 1.28 11.19 5.66
CA GLU A 35 2.38 11.30 4.70
C GLU A 35 3.45 12.33 5.11
N LYS A 36 3.05 13.38 5.84
CA LYS A 36 3.96 14.42 6.33
C LYS A 36 5.03 13.86 7.27
N LYS A 37 4.69 12.88 8.11
CA LYS A 37 5.62 12.24 9.05
C LYS A 37 6.58 11.26 8.35
N CYS A 38 6.15 10.69 7.22
CA CYS A 38 6.90 9.70 6.46
C CYS A 38 7.61 10.28 5.22
N ARG A 39 7.73 11.61 5.10
CA ARG A 39 8.32 12.29 3.94
C ARG A 39 9.75 11.83 3.64
N VAL A 40 10.56 11.59 4.67
CA VAL A 40 11.94 11.11 4.52
C VAL A 40 11.97 9.75 3.81
N PHE A 41 11.15 8.80 4.28
CA PHE A 41 11.03 7.48 3.66
C PHE A 41 10.42 7.55 2.26
N MET A 42 9.50 8.49 1.99
CA MET A 42 8.93 8.71 0.67
C MET A 42 9.97 9.21 -0.34
N THR A 43 10.85 10.13 0.07
CA THR A 43 11.96 10.60 -0.77
C THR A 43 12.91 9.44 -1.09
N ASP A 44 13.28 8.66 -0.07
CA ASP A 44 14.12 7.47 -0.22
C ASP A 44 13.49 6.43 -1.15
N PHE A 45 12.19 6.19 -1.00
CA PHE A 45 11.42 5.27 -1.82
C PHE A 45 11.39 5.72 -3.29
N LYS A 46 11.18 7.02 -3.55
CA LYS A 46 11.24 7.59 -4.90
C LYS A 46 12.63 7.55 -5.52
N ALA A 47 13.69 7.68 -4.71
CA ALA A 47 15.06 7.63 -5.19
C ALA A 47 15.52 6.20 -5.52
N LYS A 48 15.07 5.21 -4.74
CA LYS A 48 15.48 3.80 -4.86
C LYS A 48 14.57 2.98 -5.78
N CYS A 49 13.37 3.45 -6.10
CA CYS A 49 12.42 2.74 -6.95
C CYS A 49 12.16 3.45 -8.28
N PRO A 50 11.80 2.68 -9.33
CA PRO A 50 11.26 3.25 -10.55
C PRO A 50 10.02 4.11 -10.27
N ALA A 51 9.93 5.27 -10.90
CA ALA A 51 8.82 6.20 -10.71
C ALA A 51 7.44 5.60 -11.04
N SER A 52 7.40 4.59 -11.92
CA SER A 52 6.16 3.85 -12.26
C SER A 52 5.70 2.91 -11.14
N TRP A 53 6.60 2.45 -10.28
CA TRP A 53 6.31 1.48 -9.22
C TRP A 53 5.79 2.15 -7.95
N VAL A 54 6.32 3.34 -7.62
CA VAL A 54 5.93 4.12 -6.44
C VAL A 54 4.41 4.31 -6.33
N PRO A 55 3.69 4.86 -7.34
CA PRO A 55 2.25 5.06 -7.23
C PRO A 55 1.46 3.74 -7.19
N HIS A 56 1.96 2.69 -7.85
CA HIS A 56 1.34 1.37 -7.82
C HIS A 56 1.36 0.78 -6.40
N PHE A 57 2.52 0.80 -5.74
CA PHE A 57 2.64 0.27 -4.38
C PHE A 57 1.85 1.09 -3.36
N ILE A 58 1.83 2.42 -3.48
CA ILE A 58 1.04 3.27 -2.58
C ILE A 58 -0.44 2.95 -2.70
N ARG A 59 -0.99 2.90 -3.92
CA ARG A 59 -2.40 2.56 -4.14
C ARG A 59 -2.73 1.17 -3.62
N LYS A 60 -1.86 0.19 -3.86
CA LYS A 60 -2.06 -1.18 -3.37
C LYS A 60 -2.13 -1.23 -1.84
N HIS A 61 -1.22 -0.56 -1.15
CA HIS A 61 -1.21 -0.52 0.32
C HIS A 61 -2.46 0.16 0.90
N GLN A 62 -2.86 1.29 0.32
CA GLN A 62 -4.09 2.00 0.72
C GLN A 62 -5.33 1.12 0.52
N PHE A 63 -5.41 0.41 -0.62
CA PHE A 63 -6.51 -0.49 -0.91
C PHE A 63 -6.56 -1.69 0.04
N GLU A 64 -5.43 -2.35 0.29
CA GLU A 64 -5.34 -3.47 1.22
C GLU A 64 -5.73 -3.06 2.64
N LYS A 65 -5.30 -1.87 3.09
CA LYS A 65 -5.73 -1.35 4.38
C LYS A 65 -7.22 -1.04 4.42
N TYR A 66 -7.76 -0.36 3.41
CA TYR A 66 -9.19 -0.07 3.34
C TYR A 66 -10.01 -1.36 3.38
N LYS A 67 -9.60 -2.37 2.61
CA LYS A 67 -10.20 -3.70 2.64
C LYS A 67 -10.14 -4.33 4.04
N ASN A 68 -8.97 -4.32 4.68
CA ASN A 68 -8.82 -4.83 6.06
C ASN A 68 -9.69 -4.04 7.05
N GLN A 69 -9.86 -2.73 6.88
CA GLN A 69 -10.74 -1.91 7.71
C GLN A 69 -12.21 -2.29 7.52
N LEU A 70 -12.65 -2.53 6.28
CA LEU A 70 -14.01 -2.99 6.02
C LEU A 70 -14.28 -4.38 6.63
N GLU A 71 -13.33 -5.30 6.50
CA GLU A 71 -13.44 -6.65 7.07
C GLU A 71 -13.44 -6.62 8.60
N THR A 72 -12.55 -5.83 9.22
CA THR A 72 -12.46 -5.71 10.70
C THR A 72 -13.60 -4.93 11.32
N GLN A 73 -14.13 -3.92 10.63
CA GLN A 73 -15.28 -3.14 11.11
C GLN A 73 -16.60 -3.87 10.87
N GLY A 74 -16.58 -5.08 10.28
CA GLY A 74 -17.78 -5.87 10.03
C GLY A 74 -18.79 -5.07 9.23
N VAL A 75 -18.33 -4.42 8.16
CA VAL A 75 -19.20 -3.61 7.30
C VAL A 75 -20.17 -4.57 6.63
N THR A 76 -21.32 -4.74 7.27
CA THR A 76 -22.50 -5.32 6.67
C THR A 76 -22.77 -4.47 5.45
N THR A 77 -22.72 -5.07 4.26
CA THR A 77 -23.17 -4.39 3.05
C THR A 77 -24.58 -3.87 3.31
N ALA A 78 -24.96 -2.76 2.67
CA ALA A 78 -26.31 -2.22 2.80
C ALA A 78 -27.38 -3.29 2.53
N ASP A 79 -27.05 -4.26 1.68
CA ASP A 79 -27.84 -5.46 1.39
C ASP A 79 -28.02 -6.35 2.64
N GLU A 80 -26.98 -6.63 3.43
CA GLU A 80 -27.09 -7.39 4.68
C GLU A 80 -27.87 -6.64 5.77
N GLN A 81 -27.77 -5.31 5.81
CA GLN A 81 -28.58 -4.49 6.72
C GLN A 81 -30.07 -4.50 6.34
N TYR A 82 -30.37 -4.49 5.04
CA TYR A 82 -31.73 -4.59 4.50
C TYR A 82 -32.36 -5.96 4.79
N GLU A 83 -31.60 -7.05 4.64
CA GLU A 83 -32.09 -8.40 4.96
C GLU A 83 -32.31 -8.60 6.47
N LYS A 84 -31.48 -8.01 7.34
CA LYS A 84 -31.73 -8.01 8.79
C LYS A 84 -32.97 -7.19 9.18
N ALA A 85 -33.25 -6.08 8.50
CA ALA A 85 -34.42 -5.25 8.77
C ALA A 85 -35.75 -5.87 8.35
N LYS A 86 -35.72 -6.95 7.54
CA LYS A 86 -36.91 -7.68 7.09
C LYS A 86 -37.33 -8.84 8.00
N GLN A 87 -36.54 -9.19 9.02
CA GLN A 87 -36.94 -10.24 9.96
C GLN A 87 -38.04 -9.72 10.90
N PRO A 88 -39.26 -10.28 10.87
CA PRO A 88 -40.30 -9.90 11.82
C PRO A 88 -39.88 -10.36 13.21
N THR A 89 -39.95 -9.45 14.18
CA THR A 89 -39.81 -9.77 15.61
C THR A 89 -40.84 -10.82 16.01
N PRO A 90 -40.46 -11.84 16.81
CA PRO A 90 -41.39 -12.87 17.28
C PRO A 90 -42.54 -12.31 18.12
#